data_AF-A0A094ZFT8-F1
#
_entry.id   AF-A0A094ZFT8-F1
#
_cell.length_a   1.000
_cell.length_b   1.000
_cell.length_c   1.000
_cell.angle_alpha   90.00
_cell.angle_beta   90.00
_cell.angle_gamma   90.00
#
_symmetry.space_group_name_H-M   'P 1'
#
loop_
_entity.id
_entity.type
_entity.pdbx_description
1 polymer ?
#
loop_
_entity_poly.entity_id
_entity_poly.type
_entity_poly.pdbx_seq_one_letter_code
_entity_poly.pdbx_strand_id
1 'polypeptide(L)'
;MASAFSSLADYVQGLGTSDASPLSVQDQYKLANDNFDTDYQAAMGGDYDALTRLQSESQTALSVDKQWLGSGTDYSKAYQDMLTKLQDIGNLGADTFTASLAKQLAEKQVDTMLQVKAEIKTMNATLQQLIRMQAVGARQQKAA
;
A
#
# COMPACT_ATOMS: atom_id res chain seq x y z
N MET A 1 15.94 -10.08 -15.93
CA MET A 1 15.05 -11.27 -15.93
C MET A 1 14.14 -11.29 -14.69
N ALA A 2 14.64 -11.11 -13.47
CA ALA A 2 13.81 -11.02 -12.26
C ALA A 2 12.67 -9.98 -12.35
N SER A 3 12.94 -8.83 -12.97
CA SER A 3 11.98 -7.73 -13.18
C SER A 3 10.79 -8.05 -14.11
N ALA A 4 10.94 -9.00 -15.04
CA ALA A 4 9.83 -9.41 -15.90
C ALA A 4 8.90 -10.40 -15.18
N PHE A 5 9.46 -11.29 -14.35
CA PHE A 5 8.67 -12.23 -13.55
C PHE A 5 7.94 -11.56 -12.39
N SER A 6 8.54 -10.55 -11.73
CA SER A 6 7.85 -9.76 -10.71
C SER A 6 6.67 -8.99 -11.32
N SER A 7 6.85 -8.36 -12.47
CA SER A 7 5.76 -7.65 -13.16
C SER A 7 4.61 -8.57 -13.58
N LEU A 8 4.88 -9.85 -13.83
CA LEU A 8 3.84 -10.84 -14.15
C LEU A 8 3.11 -11.31 -12.89
N ALA A 9 3.81 -11.52 -11.78
CA ALA A 9 3.21 -11.88 -10.50
C ALA A 9 2.30 -10.76 -9.98
N ASP A 10 2.77 -9.51 -10.02
CA ASP A 10 2.00 -8.32 -9.66
C ASP A 10 0.75 -8.18 -10.55
N TYR A 11 0.91 -8.42 -11.86
CA TYR A 11 -0.21 -8.42 -12.80
C TYR A 11 -1.24 -9.51 -12.48
N VAL A 12 -0.80 -10.75 -12.21
CA VAL A 12 -1.70 -11.87 -11.88
C VAL A 12 -2.44 -11.61 -10.55
N GLN A 13 -1.78 -11.03 -9.54
CA GLN A 13 -2.47 -10.59 -8.32
C GLN A 13 -3.53 -9.52 -8.61
N GLY A 14 -3.20 -8.55 -9.46
CA GLY A 14 -4.12 -7.49 -9.86
C GLY A 14 -5.33 -7.95 -10.70
N LEU A 15 -5.26 -9.12 -11.34
CA LEU A 15 -6.39 -9.64 -12.13
C LEU A 15 -7.63 -9.89 -11.27
N GLY A 16 -7.45 -10.33 -10.03
CA GLY A 16 -8.55 -10.67 -9.11
C GLY A 16 -9.40 -9.46 -8.70
N THR A 17 -8.82 -8.26 -8.70
CA THR A 17 -9.46 -7.00 -8.29
C THR A 17 -9.67 -6.02 -9.46
N SER A 18 -9.41 -6.48 -10.68
CA SER A 18 -9.59 -5.69 -11.91
C SER A 18 -11.01 -5.78 -12.45
N ASP A 19 -11.37 -4.85 -13.34
CA ASP A 19 -12.64 -4.87 -14.08
C ASP A 19 -12.79 -6.13 -14.98
N ALA A 20 -11.69 -6.83 -15.27
CA ALA A 20 -11.69 -8.10 -16.00
C ALA A 20 -11.91 -9.32 -15.09
N SER A 21 -11.98 -9.13 -13.78
CA SER A 21 -12.16 -10.20 -12.81
C SER A 21 -13.55 -10.85 -12.96
N PRO A 22 -13.64 -12.19 -12.93
CA PRO A 22 -14.93 -12.87 -12.85
C PRO A 22 -15.59 -12.78 -11.46
N LEU A 23 -14.89 -12.21 -10.46
CA LEU A 23 -15.39 -12.07 -9.10
C LEU A 23 -16.48 -10.99 -9.03
N SER A 24 -17.43 -11.18 -8.11
CA SER A 24 -18.38 -10.13 -7.76
C SER A 24 -17.67 -8.92 -7.14
N VAL A 25 -18.22 -7.71 -7.25
CA VAL A 25 -17.64 -6.51 -6.63
C VAL A 25 -17.45 -6.68 -5.11
N GLN A 26 -18.34 -7.44 -4.46
CA GLN A 26 -18.22 -7.77 -3.04
C GLN A 26 -17.01 -8.67 -2.74
N ASP A 27 -16.76 -9.67 -3.58
CA ASP A 27 -15.62 -10.57 -3.43
C ASP A 27 -14.30 -9.86 -3.76
N GLN A 28 -14.31 -8.97 -4.77
CA GLN A 28 -13.17 -8.10 -5.07
C GLN A 28 -12.87 -7.16 -3.91
N TYR A 29 -13.91 -6.59 -3.27
CA TYR A 29 -13.78 -5.75 -2.09
C TYR A 29 -13.11 -6.52 -0.95
N LYS A 30 -13.60 -7.72 -0.65
CA LYS A 30 -13.01 -8.57 0.38
C LYS A 30 -11.55 -8.90 0.06
N LEU A 31 -11.26 -9.33 -1.17
CA LEU A 31 -9.92 -9.70 -1.60
C LEU A 31 -8.94 -8.52 -1.51
N ALA A 32 -9.33 -7.34 -2.00
CA ALA A 32 -8.46 -6.16 -1.98
C ALA A 32 -8.14 -5.70 -0.55
N ASN A 33 -9.14 -5.73 0.35
CA ASN A 33 -8.94 -5.40 1.76
C ASN A 33 -8.11 -6.47 2.48
N ASP A 34 -8.32 -7.77 2.21
CA ASP A 34 -7.55 -8.86 2.78
C ASP A 34 -6.06 -8.78 2.35
N ASN A 35 -5.79 -8.43 1.08
CA ASN A 35 -4.42 -8.23 0.59
C ASN A 35 -3.75 -7.04 1.29
N PHE A 36 -4.42 -5.88 1.33
CA PHE A 36 -3.92 -4.69 2.00
C PHE A 36 -3.63 -4.97 3.49
N ASP A 37 -4.56 -5.61 4.20
CA ASP A 37 -4.41 -5.91 5.63
C ASP A 37 -3.29 -6.91 5.89
N THR A 38 -3.11 -7.91 5.02
CA THR A 38 -2.01 -8.87 5.11
C THR A 38 -0.67 -8.17 4.98
N ASP A 39 -0.49 -7.34 3.96
CA ASP A 39 0.76 -6.60 3.74
C ASP A 39 0.97 -5.51 4.79
N TYR A 40 -0.11 -4.91 5.32
CA TYR A 40 -0.03 -3.97 6.43
C TYR A 40 0.55 -4.65 7.67
N GLN A 41 0.02 -5.82 8.07
CA GLN A 41 0.53 -6.55 9.24
C GLN A 41 1.98 -7.00 9.04
N ALA A 42 2.33 -7.46 7.83
CA ALA A 42 3.71 -7.84 7.51
C ALA A 42 4.67 -6.64 7.58
N ALA A 43 4.27 -5.48 7.04
CA ALA A 43 5.05 -4.26 7.12
C ALA A 43 5.19 -3.73 8.56
N MET A 44 4.14 -3.85 9.38
CA MET A 44 4.21 -3.56 10.82
C MET A 44 5.22 -4.47 11.54
N GLY A 45 5.44 -5.69 11.02
CA GLY A 45 6.49 -6.62 11.46
C GLY A 45 7.89 -6.35 10.89
N GLY A 46 8.07 -5.31 10.06
CA GLY A 46 9.35 -4.96 9.44
C GLY A 46 9.64 -5.65 8.11
N ASP A 47 8.65 -6.25 7.46
CA ASP A 47 8.80 -6.79 6.11
C ASP A 47 8.89 -5.66 5.07
N TYR A 48 10.06 -5.52 4.46
CA TYR A 48 10.32 -4.50 3.45
C TYR A 48 9.58 -4.78 2.13
N ASP A 49 9.43 -6.05 1.73
CA ASP A 49 8.72 -6.36 0.49
C ASP A 49 7.23 -6.02 0.63
N ALA A 50 6.64 -6.32 1.79
CA ALA A 50 5.27 -5.89 2.10
C ALA A 50 5.12 -4.37 2.11
N LEU A 51 6.09 -3.65 2.69
CA LEU A 51 6.12 -2.19 2.66
C LEU A 51 6.08 -1.63 1.22
N THR A 52 6.82 -2.25 0.29
CA THR A 52 6.85 -1.78 -1.11
C THR A 52 5.54 -2.02 -1.86
N ARG A 53 4.73 -3.02 -1.48
CA ARG A 53 3.43 -3.32 -2.10
C ARG A 53 2.29 -2.46 -1.58
N LEU A 54 2.39 -1.95 -0.35
CA LEU A 54 1.30 -1.22 0.29
C LEU A 54 0.78 -0.02 -0.52
N GLN A 55 1.62 0.66 -1.29
CA GLN A 55 1.18 1.78 -2.11
C GLN A 55 0.20 1.33 -3.22
N SER A 56 0.48 0.22 -3.90
CA SER A 56 -0.40 -0.32 -4.97
C SER A 56 -1.62 -1.01 -4.38
N GLU A 57 -1.46 -1.74 -3.27
CA GLU A 57 -2.57 -2.41 -2.58
C GLU A 57 -3.57 -1.38 -2.04
N SER A 58 -3.09 -0.27 -1.46
CA SER A 58 -3.98 0.80 -0.98
C SER A 58 -4.80 1.42 -2.11
N GLN A 59 -4.20 1.66 -3.28
CA GLN A 59 -4.92 2.22 -4.42
C GLN A 59 -5.98 1.25 -4.95
N THR A 60 -5.64 -0.04 -4.99
CA THR A 60 -6.55 -1.11 -5.41
C THR A 60 -7.73 -1.24 -4.46
N ALA A 61 -7.45 -1.36 -3.16
CA ALA A 61 -8.47 -1.45 -2.12
C ALA A 61 -9.40 -0.23 -2.13
N LEU A 62 -8.86 1.00 -2.15
CA LEU A 62 -9.70 2.20 -2.20
C LEU A 62 -10.54 2.31 -3.48
N SER A 63 -10.03 1.83 -4.61
CA SER A 63 -10.79 1.79 -5.85
C SER A 63 -12.02 0.88 -5.70
N VAL A 64 -11.82 -0.34 -5.19
CA VAL A 64 -12.89 -1.32 -5.03
C VAL A 64 -13.83 -0.96 -3.87
N ASP A 65 -13.32 -0.39 -2.78
CA ASP A 65 -14.12 0.17 -1.68
C ASP A 65 -15.12 1.19 -2.21
N LYS A 66 -14.66 2.08 -3.10
CA LYS A 66 -15.53 3.09 -3.71
C LYS A 66 -16.60 2.48 -4.61
N GLN A 67 -16.30 1.38 -5.30
CA GLN A 67 -17.27 0.65 -6.13
C GLN A 67 -18.32 -0.07 -5.28
N TRP A 68 -17.91 -0.69 -4.17
CA TRP A 68 -18.80 -1.47 -3.30
C TRP A 68 -19.61 -0.62 -2.31
N LEU A 69 -18.94 0.29 -1.59
CA LEU A 69 -19.53 1.13 -0.54
C LEU A 69 -20.12 2.44 -1.09
N GLY A 70 -19.85 2.75 -2.36
CA GLY A 70 -20.16 4.04 -2.96
C GLY A 70 -19.26 5.16 -2.44
N SER A 71 -19.73 6.41 -2.51
CA SER A 71 -18.99 7.59 -2.01
C SER A 71 -19.58 8.17 -0.71
N GLY A 72 -20.26 7.32 0.06
CA GLY A 72 -20.94 7.70 1.30
C GLY A 72 -20.06 7.68 2.54
N THR A 73 -20.71 7.67 3.70
CA THR A 73 -20.07 7.63 5.02
C THR A 73 -19.17 6.39 5.19
N ASP A 74 -19.62 5.23 4.70
CA ASP A 74 -18.88 3.97 4.86
C ASP A 74 -17.56 3.98 4.10
N TYR A 75 -17.54 4.46 2.86
CA TYR A 75 -16.31 4.68 2.11
C TYR A 75 -15.40 5.71 2.79
N SER A 76 -15.96 6.81 3.29
CA SER A 76 -15.19 7.83 4.01
C SER A 76 -14.51 7.28 5.27
N LYS A 77 -15.16 6.30 5.93
CA LYS A 77 -14.60 5.60 7.08
C LYS A 77 -13.49 4.63 6.66
N ALA A 78 -13.73 3.77 5.68
CA ALA A 78 -12.73 2.84 5.15
C ALA A 78 -11.46 3.58 4.71
N TYR A 79 -11.63 4.72 4.04
CA TYR A 79 -10.56 5.61 3.63
C TYR A 79 -9.73 6.17 4.82
N GLN A 80 -10.39 6.64 5.88
CA GLN A 80 -9.71 7.17 7.07
C GLN A 80 -9.00 6.06 7.85
N ASP A 81 -9.60 4.88 7.94
CA ASP A 81 -9.00 3.72 8.59
C ASP A 81 -7.71 3.30 7.85
N MET A 82 -7.76 3.26 6.51
CA MET A 82 -6.58 2.97 5.69
C MET A 82 -5.49 4.03 5.83
N LEU A 83 -5.87 5.31 5.88
CA LEU A 83 -4.93 6.40 6.09
C LEU A 83 -4.23 6.31 7.45
N THR A 84 -4.95 5.92 8.49
CA THR A 84 -4.41 5.72 9.84
C THR A 84 -3.37 4.60 9.84
N LYS A 85 -3.69 3.45 9.22
CA LYS A 85 -2.75 2.33 9.07
C LYS A 85 -1.47 2.74 8.33
N LEU A 86 -1.58 3.50 7.25
CA LEU A 86 -0.40 4.00 6.52
C LEU A 86 0.43 5.00 7.34
N GLN A 87 -0.23 5.82 8.18
CA GLN A 87 0.46 6.72 9.11
C GLN A 87 1.24 5.95 10.18
N ASP A 88 0.65 4.89 10.73
CA ASP A 88 1.30 4.04 11.74
C ASP A 88 2.61 3.46 11.20
N ILE A 89 2.61 2.99 9.95
CA ILE A 89 3.84 2.53 9.27
C ILE A 89 4.86 3.66 9.12
N GLY A 90 4.42 4.86 8.71
CA GLY A 90 5.29 6.04 8.60
C GLY A 90 5.99 6.39 9.91
N ASN A 91 5.39 6.04 11.06
CA ASN A 91 5.93 6.27 12.39
C ASN A 91 6.90 5.19 12.89
N LEU A 92 6.94 3.99 12.28
CA LEU A 92 7.87 2.92 12.67
C LEU A 92 9.34 3.26 12.43
N GLY A 93 9.62 4.20 11.53
CA GLY A 93 10.98 4.60 11.18
C GLY A 93 11.74 3.57 10.32
N ALA A 94 12.81 4.01 9.66
CA ALA A 94 13.56 3.19 8.70
C ALA A 94 14.30 1.99 9.35
N ASP A 95 14.59 2.07 10.65
CA ASP A 95 15.35 1.04 11.35
C ASP A 95 14.57 -0.29 11.44
N THR A 96 13.24 -0.23 11.54
CA THR A 96 12.33 -1.38 11.58
C THR A 96 12.47 -2.31 10.36
N PHE A 97 12.79 -1.74 9.21
CA PHE A 97 12.91 -2.47 7.94
C PHE A 97 14.34 -2.88 7.62
N THR A 98 15.33 -2.41 8.40
CA THR A 98 16.75 -2.55 8.06
C THR A 98 17.20 -4.02 8.00
N ALA A 99 16.63 -4.90 8.83
CA ALA A 99 16.97 -6.33 8.85
C ALA A 99 16.43 -7.10 7.62
N SER A 100 15.15 -6.94 7.30
CA SER A 100 14.54 -7.55 6.11
C SER A 100 15.22 -7.04 4.83
N LEU A 101 15.50 -5.74 4.82
CA LEU A 101 16.27 -5.11 3.77
C LEU A 101 17.68 -5.70 3.63
N ALA A 102 18.45 -5.78 4.72
CA ALA A 102 19.81 -6.31 4.69
C ALA A 102 19.85 -7.75 4.16
N LYS A 103 18.83 -8.57 4.48
CA LYS A 103 18.65 -9.90 3.91
C LYS A 103 18.44 -9.85 2.40
N GLN A 104 17.52 -9.02 1.92
CA GLN A 104 17.25 -8.86 0.48
C GLN A 104 18.47 -8.34 -0.30
N LEU A 105 19.28 -7.48 0.33
CA LEU A 105 20.53 -6.96 -0.25
C LEU A 105 21.67 -7.98 -0.24
N ALA A 106 21.77 -8.80 0.81
CA ALA A 106 22.71 -9.93 0.84
C ALA A 106 22.39 -10.94 -0.27
N GLU A 107 21.11 -11.11 -0.61
CA GLU A 107 20.65 -11.89 -1.76
C GLU A 107 20.98 -11.22 -3.11
N LYS A 108 21.30 -9.90 -3.16
CA LYS A 108 21.52 -9.10 -4.38
C LYS A 108 22.94 -8.52 -4.60
N GLN A 109 23.88 -8.62 -3.65
CA GLN A 109 25.25 -8.02 -3.63
C GLN A 109 25.34 -6.46 -3.58
N VAL A 110 26.49 -5.90 -3.13
CA VAL A 110 26.67 -5.05 -1.92
C VAL A 110 26.55 -3.50 -1.99
N ASP A 111 26.29 -2.80 -3.09
CA ASP A 111 26.29 -1.31 -3.10
C ASP A 111 24.99 -0.61 -2.61
N THR A 112 24.01 -1.37 -2.12
CA THR A 112 22.60 -0.94 -2.09
C THR A 112 22.14 -0.33 -0.76
N MET A 113 22.91 -0.45 0.34
CA MET A 113 22.46 -0.04 1.68
C MET A 113 22.23 1.48 1.79
N LEU A 114 22.98 2.28 1.03
CA LEU A 114 22.82 3.74 0.95
C LEU A 114 21.65 4.17 0.03
N GLN A 115 21.44 3.47 -1.08
CA GLN A 115 20.30 3.73 -1.98
C GLN A 115 18.97 3.50 -1.27
N VAL A 116 18.87 2.47 -0.43
CA VAL A 116 17.59 2.12 0.18
C VAL A 116 17.23 3.01 1.36
N LYS A 117 18.20 3.53 2.13
CA LYS A 117 17.89 4.61 3.09
C LYS A 117 17.32 5.85 2.38
N ALA A 118 17.74 6.12 1.15
CA ALA A 118 17.16 7.19 0.35
C ALA A 118 15.76 6.83 -0.17
N GLU A 119 15.54 5.59 -0.62
CA GLU A 119 14.22 5.12 -1.06
C GLU A 119 13.19 5.11 0.08
N ILE A 120 13.54 4.60 1.28
CA ILE A 120 12.65 4.63 2.45
C ILE A 120 12.30 6.06 2.84
N LYS A 121 13.28 6.98 2.83
CA LYS A 121 13.02 8.40 3.08
C LYS A 121 12.09 9.00 2.03
N THR A 122 12.26 8.63 0.76
CA THR A 122 11.44 9.11 -0.35
C THR A 122 10.01 8.59 -0.25
N MET A 123 9.85 7.33 0.15
CA MET A 123 8.56 6.71 0.37
C MET A 123 7.83 7.32 1.57
N ASN A 124 8.52 7.55 2.70
CA ASN A 124 7.94 8.26 3.84
C ASN A 124 7.51 9.69 3.45
N ALA A 125 8.33 10.41 2.68
CA ALA A 125 7.96 11.73 2.18
C ALA A 125 6.72 11.70 1.28
N THR A 126 6.61 10.69 0.41
CA THR A 126 5.46 10.47 -0.48
C THR A 126 4.20 10.15 0.32
N LEU A 127 4.28 9.28 1.33
CA LEU A 127 3.17 8.97 2.23
C LEU A 127 2.69 10.22 2.97
N GLN A 128 3.62 10.99 3.55
CA GLN A 128 3.33 12.25 4.23
C GLN A 128 2.71 13.30 3.29
N GLN A 129 3.08 13.29 2.01
CA GLN A 129 2.48 14.18 1.01
C GLN A 129 1.06 13.74 0.64
N LEU A 130 0.84 12.43 0.45
CA LEU A 130 -0.49 11.87 0.21
C LEU A 130 -1.42 12.21 1.38
N ILE A 131 -1.03 11.92 2.63
CA ILE A 131 -1.80 12.26 3.83
C ILE A 131 -2.24 13.73 3.83
N ARG A 132 -1.32 14.65 3.53
CA ARG A 132 -1.61 16.09 3.47
C ARG A 132 -2.58 16.45 2.36
N MET A 133 -2.43 15.90 1.16
CA MET A 133 -3.35 16.16 0.04
C MET A 133 -4.76 15.64 0.33
N GLN A 134 -4.87 14.47 0.97
CA GLN A 134 -6.13 13.87 1.34
C GLN A 134 -6.87 14.66 2.44
N ALA A 135 -6.13 15.19 3.43
CA ALA A 135 -6.69 16.06 4.47
C ALA A 135 -7.26 17.38 3.92
N VAL A 136 -6.77 17.84 2.76
CA VAL A 136 -7.28 19.04 2.07
C VAL A 136 -8.54 18.71 1.25
N GLY A 137 -8.57 17.57 0.55
CA GLY A 137 -9.73 17.13 -0.23
C GLY A 137 -10.97 16.86 0.63
N ALA A 138 -10.80 16.24 1.80
CA ALA A 138 -11.90 15.97 2.74
C ALA A 138 -12.56 17.25 3.30
N ARG A 139 -11.82 18.37 3.41
CA ARG A 139 -12.37 19.67 3.87
C ARG A 139 -13.20 20.36 2.79
N GLN A 140 -12.88 20.14 1.51
CA GLN A 140 -13.63 20.75 0.41
C GLN A 140 -14.98 20.07 0.15
N GLN A 141 -15.11 18.77 0.46
CA GLN A 141 -16.39 18.04 0.31
C GLN A 141 -17.41 18.34 1.42
N LYS A 142 -16.98 18.78 2.61
CA LYS A 142 -17.89 19.19 3.70
C LYS A 142 -18.46 20.62 3.54
N ALA A 143 -17.97 21.38 2.57
CA ALA A 143 -18.36 22.77 2.35
C ALA A 143 -19.29 22.98 1.13
N ALA A 144 -19.75 21.89 0.51
CA ALA A 144 -20.67 21.87 -0.64
C ALA A 144 -22.06 21.37 -0.21
#